data_AF-A0A822F728-F1
#
_entry.id   AF-A0A822F728-F1
#
_cell.length_a   1.000
_cell.length_b   1.000
_cell.length_c   1.000
_cell.angle_alpha   90.00
_cell.angle_beta   90.00
_cell.angle_gamma   90.00
#
_symmetry.space_group_name_H-M   'P 1'
#
loop_
_entity.id
_entity.type
_entity.pdbx_description
1 polymer ?
#
loop_
_entity_poly.entity_id
_entity_poly.type
_entity_poly.pdbx_seq_one_letter_code
_entity_poly.pdbx_strand_id
1 'polypeptide(L)'
;IQLNLLQEEPAAVALCRLAKENEGELVIATIGPLTNLFLAHRLDPEFSKRLKELYIMGGNGTLPNNSTLSIGFEFNFRCDPLAAAIVLEEFKIMPLIITYELTWIKKAELFYLITKFLYDFYKANPQRKGLKSSDSVAMACAIDKSV
;
A
#
# COMPACT_ATOMS: atom_id res chain seq x y z
N ILE A 1 -18.50 -0.38 -16.81
CA ILE A 1 -17.03 -0.20 -16.80
C ILE A 1 -16.62 0.21 -18.22
N GLN A 2 -15.94 1.34 -18.39
CA GLN A 2 -15.46 1.82 -19.70
C GLN A 2 -14.17 1.06 -20.07
N LEU A 3 -14.31 -0.06 -20.78
CA LEU A 3 -13.19 -0.95 -21.11
C LEU A 3 -12.19 -0.34 -22.11
N ASN A 4 -12.61 0.68 -22.87
CA ASN A 4 -11.78 1.40 -23.83
C ASN A 4 -10.70 2.29 -23.19
N LEU A 5 -10.73 2.50 -21.87
CA LEU A 5 -9.70 3.25 -21.14
C LEU A 5 -8.57 2.35 -20.63
N LEU A 6 -8.73 1.01 -20.71
CA LEU A 6 -7.72 0.07 -20.28
C LEU A 6 -6.52 0.13 -21.23
N GLN A 7 -5.33 0.21 -20.65
CA GLN A 7 -4.09 0.09 -21.40
C GLN A 7 -3.82 -1.40 -21.68
N GLU A 8 -3.27 -1.70 -22.86
CA GLU A 8 -2.86 -3.06 -23.22
C GLU A 8 -1.58 -3.50 -22.50
N GLU A 9 -0.71 -2.54 -22.16
CA GLU A 9 0.55 -2.80 -21.44
C GLU A 9 0.27 -3.34 -20.02
N PRO A 10 0.76 -4.54 -19.67
CA PRO A 10 0.60 -5.06 -18.32
C PRO A 10 1.31 -4.18 -17.28
N ALA A 11 0.70 -4.00 -16.10
CA ALA A 11 1.21 -3.11 -15.06
C ALA A 11 2.68 -3.38 -14.68
N ALA A 12 3.09 -4.65 -14.56
CA ALA A 12 4.49 -5.00 -14.25
C ALA A 12 5.48 -4.54 -15.34
N VAL A 13 5.09 -4.64 -16.62
CA VAL A 13 5.90 -4.18 -17.75
C VAL A 13 6.00 -2.65 -17.75
N ALA A 14 4.86 -1.97 -17.54
CA ALA A 14 4.81 -0.53 -17.41
C ALA A 14 5.71 -0.02 -16.28
N LEU A 15 5.71 -0.70 -15.12
CA LEU A 15 6.59 -0.37 -13.99
C LEU A 15 8.07 -0.47 -14.36
N CYS A 16 8.50 -1.55 -15.01
CA CYS A 16 9.88 -1.69 -15.47
C CYS A 16 10.27 -0.58 -16.46
N ARG A 17 9.38 -0.25 -17.41
CA ARG A 17 9.61 0.82 -18.39
C ARG A 17 9.72 2.18 -17.72
N LEU A 18 8.75 2.56 -16.88
CA LEU A 18 8.73 3.83 -16.16
C LEU A 18 9.95 3.99 -15.24
N ALA A 19 10.39 2.91 -14.59
CA ALA A 19 11.59 2.93 -13.74
C ALA A 19 12.88 3.16 -14.54
N LYS A 20 12.95 2.71 -15.80
CA LYS A 20 14.08 3.01 -16.69
C LYS A 20 14.02 4.43 -17.23
N GLU A 21 12.83 4.90 -17.61
CA GLU A 21 12.63 6.26 -18.14
C GLU A 21 12.86 7.34 -17.09
N ASN A 22 12.61 7.04 -15.81
CA ASN A 22 12.66 7.98 -14.69
C ASN A 22 13.62 7.48 -13.60
N GLU A 23 14.76 6.92 -13.99
CA GLU A 23 15.77 6.39 -13.06
C GLU A 23 16.22 7.46 -12.05
N GLY A 24 16.14 7.12 -10.76
CA GLY A 24 16.46 8.03 -9.66
C GLY A 24 15.38 9.05 -9.32
N GLU A 25 14.31 9.16 -10.13
CA GLU A 25 13.22 10.11 -9.92
C GLU A 25 11.86 9.45 -9.65
N LEU A 26 11.66 8.18 -10.04
CA LEU A 26 10.39 7.50 -9.86
C LEU A 26 10.09 7.19 -8.38
N VAL A 27 9.00 7.76 -7.87
CA VAL A 27 8.42 7.42 -6.56
C VAL A 27 7.21 6.51 -6.75
N ILE A 28 7.15 5.42 -6.00
CA ILE A 28 6.01 4.49 -6.04
C ILE A 28 5.33 4.47 -4.67
N ALA A 29 4.02 4.66 -4.65
CA ALA A 29 3.17 4.37 -3.50
C ALA A 29 2.25 3.19 -3.81
N THR A 30 2.38 2.11 -3.03
CA THR A 30 1.51 0.93 -3.17
C THR A 30 0.44 0.95 -2.10
N ILE A 31 -0.81 0.94 -2.54
CA ILE A 31 -2.02 0.95 -1.71
C ILE A 31 -2.87 -0.32 -1.96
N GLY A 32 -2.23 -1.37 -2.47
CA GLY A 32 -2.85 -2.64 -2.84
C GLY A 32 -1.85 -3.80 -2.72
N PRO A 33 -2.25 -5.04 -3.08
CA PRO A 33 -1.36 -6.19 -3.04
C PRO A 33 -0.10 -5.98 -3.89
N LEU A 34 1.03 -6.53 -3.42
CA LEU A 34 2.36 -6.26 -3.97
C LEU A 34 2.70 -7.07 -5.24
N THR A 35 1.73 -7.79 -5.81
CA THR A 35 1.90 -8.69 -6.96
C THR A 35 2.56 -8.00 -8.15
N ASN A 36 2.17 -6.77 -8.48
CA ASN A 36 2.75 -6.04 -9.62
C ASN A 36 4.22 -5.65 -9.38
N LEU A 37 4.59 -5.31 -8.15
CA LEU A 37 5.99 -5.03 -7.79
C LEU A 37 6.84 -6.30 -7.84
N PHE A 38 6.31 -7.40 -7.31
CA PHE A 38 6.95 -8.71 -7.40
C PHE A 38 7.20 -9.10 -8.86
N LEU A 39 6.18 -9.00 -9.71
CA LEU A 39 6.31 -9.33 -11.13
C LEU A 39 7.30 -8.40 -11.85
N ALA A 40 7.29 -7.09 -11.56
CA ALA A 40 8.25 -6.14 -12.12
C ALA A 40 9.69 -6.50 -11.73
N HIS A 41 9.93 -6.83 -10.46
CA HIS A 41 11.24 -7.27 -9.98
C HIS A 41 11.69 -8.61 -10.57
N ARG A 42 10.75 -9.54 -10.82
CA ARG A 42 11.07 -10.80 -11.52
C ARG A 42 11.40 -10.59 -13.00
N LEU A 43 10.80 -9.61 -13.65
CA LEU A 43 11.11 -9.22 -15.03
C LEU A 43 12.43 -8.45 -15.15
N ASP A 44 12.75 -7.62 -14.15
CA ASP A 44 13.94 -6.77 -14.11
C ASP A 44 14.47 -6.70 -12.66
N PRO A 45 15.46 -7.53 -12.28
CA PRO A 45 15.98 -7.56 -10.91
C PRO A 45 16.62 -6.25 -10.42
N GLU A 46 16.99 -5.35 -11.33
CA GLU A 46 17.51 -4.02 -11.00
C GLU A 46 16.39 -2.97 -10.88
N PHE A 47 15.13 -3.32 -11.12
CA PHE A 47 13.96 -2.44 -11.04
C PHE A 47 13.96 -1.60 -9.77
N SER A 48 14.06 -2.25 -8.61
CA SER A 48 13.96 -1.61 -7.30
C SER A 48 15.08 -0.59 -7.03
N LYS A 49 16.24 -0.76 -7.68
CA LYS A 49 17.40 0.13 -7.53
C LYS A 49 17.21 1.45 -8.26
N ARG A 50 16.38 1.48 -9.31
CA ARG A 50 16.12 2.69 -10.10
C ARG A 50 15.06 3.59 -9.47
N LEU A 51 14.37 3.12 -8.43
CA LEU A 51 13.36 3.90 -7.74
C LEU A 51 14.03 4.97 -6.87
N LYS A 52 13.41 6.14 -6.82
CA LYS A 52 13.75 7.19 -5.86
C LYS A 52 13.29 6.81 -4.47
N GLU A 53 12.01 6.47 -4.34
CA GLU A 53 11.34 6.14 -3.08
C GLU A 53 10.24 5.10 -3.31
N LEU A 54 10.02 4.26 -2.30
CA LEU A 54 8.97 3.24 -2.30
C LEU A 54 8.19 3.31 -0.99
N TYR A 55 6.88 3.56 -1.09
CA TYR A 55 5.93 3.60 0.01
C TYR A 55 4.98 2.40 -0.10
N ILE A 56 4.76 1.71 1.02
CA ILE A 56 3.91 0.51 1.07
C ILE A 56 2.86 0.68 2.17
N MET A 57 1.59 0.75 1.79
CA MET A 57 0.49 0.57 2.73
C MET A 57 0.30 -0.93 2.94
N GLY A 58 0.75 -1.41 4.08
CA GLY A 58 0.50 -2.78 4.47
C GLY A 58 1.25 -3.21 5.71
N GLY A 59 1.01 -4.45 6.11
CA GLY A 59 1.57 -5.02 7.33
C GLY A 59 0.97 -4.44 8.62
N ASN A 60 1.30 -5.11 9.73
CA ASN A 60 0.91 -4.73 11.08
C ASN A 60 2.18 -4.69 11.95
N GLY A 61 2.43 -3.56 12.61
CA GLY A 61 3.66 -3.32 13.38
C GLY A 61 3.63 -3.84 14.81
N THR A 62 2.45 -4.01 15.42
CA THR A 62 2.32 -4.51 16.80
C THR A 62 1.09 -5.39 16.94
N LEU A 63 1.28 -6.68 17.23
CA LEU A 63 0.21 -7.51 17.77
C LEU A 63 0.04 -7.13 19.24
N PRO A 64 -1.13 -6.65 19.69
CA PRO A 64 -1.42 -6.58 21.12
C PRO A 64 -1.32 -8.02 21.65
N ASN A 65 -0.40 -8.20 22.58
CA ASN A 65 -0.01 -9.40 23.34
C ASN A 65 -1.16 -10.15 24.05
N ASN A 66 -2.43 -9.89 23.71
CA ASN A 66 -3.59 -10.57 24.28
C ASN A 66 -4.77 -10.73 23.31
N SER A 67 -4.55 -10.64 22.00
CA SER A 67 -5.55 -11.04 21.00
C SER A 67 -5.29 -12.48 20.55
N THR A 68 -6.10 -13.38 21.09
CA THR A 68 -6.11 -14.81 20.81
C THR A 68 -6.25 -15.05 19.30
N LEU A 69 -5.19 -15.56 18.67
CA LEU A 69 -5.21 -16.54 17.58
C LEU A 69 -6.46 -16.52 16.67
N SER A 70 -6.72 -15.42 15.95
CA SER A 70 -7.31 -15.45 14.60
C SER A 70 -7.17 -14.08 13.91
N ILE A 71 -6.65 -14.08 12.66
CA ILE A 71 -6.83 -13.00 11.66
C ILE A 71 -5.96 -11.73 11.88
N GLY A 72 -4.66 -11.88 12.09
CA GLY A 72 -3.70 -10.78 12.34
C GLY A 72 -2.92 -10.23 11.13
N PHE A 73 -3.34 -10.52 9.89
CA PHE A 73 -2.65 -10.06 8.68
C PHE A 73 -3.41 -8.90 8.02
N GLU A 74 -2.69 -7.81 7.77
CA GLU A 74 -3.14 -6.71 6.93
C GLU A 74 -3.56 -7.24 5.53
N PHE A 75 -4.58 -6.62 4.95
CA PHE A 75 -5.25 -7.11 3.75
C PHE A 75 -4.31 -7.24 2.54
N ASN A 76 -3.54 -6.21 2.20
CA ASN A 76 -2.64 -6.20 1.04
C ASN A 76 -1.57 -7.29 1.16
N PHE A 77 -1.00 -7.47 2.35
CA PHE A 77 0.00 -8.51 2.61
C PHE A 77 -0.61 -9.92 2.60
N ARG A 78 -1.85 -10.07 3.07
CA ARG A 78 -2.56 -11.36 3.06
C ARG A 78 -2.98 -11.78 1.65
N CYS A 79 -3.30 -10.83 0.77
CA CYS A 79 -3.72 -11.11 -0.59
C CYS A 79 -2.62 -11.78 -1.42
N ASP A 80 -1.36 -11.39 -1.23
CA ASP A 80 -0.22 -12.01 -1.89
C ASP A 80 1.00 -12.04 -0.93
N PRO A 81 1.03 -13.01 0.00
CA PRO A 81 2.08 -13.08 1.02
C PRO A 81 3.45 -13.42 0.42
N LEU A 82 3.48 -14.13 -0.73
CA LEU A 82 4.73 -14.43 -1.43
C LEU A 82 5.31 -13.15 -2.05
N ALA A 83 4.48 -12.35 -2.74
CA ALA A 83 4.95 -11.07 -3.26
C ALA A 83 5.42 -10.16 -2.14
N ALA A 84 4.71 -10.11 -1.00
CA ALA A 84 5.13 -9.32 0.15
C ALA A 84 6.48 -9.77 0.71
N ALA A 85 6.70 -11.07 0.90
CA ALA A 85 7.98 -11.59 1.37
C ALA A 85 9.14 -11.22 0.42
N ILE A 86 8.97 -11.45 -0.89
CA ILE A 86 10.00 -11.16 -1.88
C ILE A 86 10.29 -9.66 -2.01
N VAL A 87 9.27 -8.81 -1.99
CA VAL A 87 9.46 -7.35 -2.04
C VAL A 87 10.24 -6.87 -0.82
N LEU A 88 9.99 -7.41 0.36
CA LEU A 88 10.70 -7.02 1.58
C LEU A 88 12.12 -7.57 1.68
N GLU A 89 12.37 -8.76 1.12
CA GLU A 89 13.68 -9.43 1.21
C GLU A 89 14.63 -9.05 0.07
N GLU A 90 14.13 -8.93 -1.17
CA GLU A 90 14.98 -8.82 -2.35
C GLU A 90 15.16 -7.38 -2.87
N PHE A 91 14.26 -6.45 -2.54
CA PHE A 91 14.34 -5.07 -3.06
C PHE A 91 15.60 -4.36 -2.53
N LYS A 92 16.26 -3.63 -3.41
CA LYS A 92 17.48 -2.88 -3.07
C LYS A 92 17.20 -1.56 -2.38
N ILE A 93 16.05 -0.96 -2.67
CA ILE A 93 15.56 0.21 -1.96
C ILE A 93 14.85 -0.22 -0.67
N MET A 94 15.09 0.50 0.42
CA MET A 94 14.36 0.29 1.67
C MET A 94 12.96 0.94 1.55
N PRO A 95 11.86 0.17 1.60
CA PRO A 95 10.53 0.76 1.57
C PRO A 95 10.17 1.43 2.90
N LEU A 96 9.41 2.54 2.84
CA LEU A 96 8.67 3.03 4.01
C LEU A 96 7.33 2.28 4.09
N ILE A 97 7.13 1.53 5.18
CA ILE A 97 5.91 0.76 5.40
C ILE A 97 4.96 1.54 6.31
N ILE A 98 3.80 1.89 5.79
CA ILE A 98 2.70 2.52 6.51
C ILE A 98 1.81 1.42 7.04
N THR A 99 2.05 1.02 8.29
CA THR A 99 1.31 -0.08 8.91
C THR A 99 -0.12 0.31 9.24
N TYR A 100 -1.00 -0.68 9.29
CA TYR A 100 -2.43 -0.50 9.52
C TYR A 100 -2.77 0.30 10.80
N GLU A 101 -1.93 0.24 11.82
CA GLU A 101 -2.10 0.93 13.10
C GLU A 101 -1.84 2.43 13.03
N LEU A 102 -1.03 2.92 12.07
CA LEU A 102 -0.71 4.34 11.95
C LEU A 102 -1.81 5.16 11.25
N THR A 103 -2.84 4.47 10.74
CA THR A 103 -3.81 5.05 9.79
C THR A 103 -5.11 5.55 10.42
N TRP A 104 -5.12 5.71 11.75
CA TRP A 104 -6.28 6.19 12.51
C TRP A 104 -6.44 7.71 12.39
N ILE A 105 -7.61 8.15 11.93
CA ILE A 105 -7.94 9.58 11.88
C ILE A 105 -8.98 9.91 12.95
N LYS A 106 -8.64 10.88 13.82
CA LYS A 106 -9.60 11.46 14.77
C LYS A 106 -10.46 12.51 14.05
N LYS A 107 -11.62 12.06 13.56
CA LYS A 107 -12.80 12.86 13.15
C LYS A 107 -12.49 14.13 12.32
N ALA A 108 -12.55 13.99 11.00
CA ALA A 108 -12.56 15.13 10.07
C ALA A 108 -13.89 15.15 9.29
N GLU A 109 -14.64 16.27 9.38
CA GLU A 109 -15.98 16.40 8.78
C GLU A 109 -15.99 16.22 7.26
N LEU A 110 -14.97 16.76 6.57
CA LEU A 110 -14.82 16.57 5.13
C LEU A 110 -14.58 15.10 4.76
N PHE A 111 -13.79 14.40 5.57
CA PHE A 111 -13.50 12.98 5.37
C PHE A 111 -14.74 12.12 5.57
N TYR A 112 -15.58 12.46 6.55
CA TYR A 112 -16.85 11.78 6.81
C TYR A 112 -17.80 11.84 5.60
N LEU A 113 -17.88 12.97 4.90
CA LEU A 113 -18.79 13.14 3.76
C LEU A 113 -18.39 12.28 2.56
N ILE A 114 -17.09 12.21 2.23
CA ILE A 114 -16.58 11.39 1.12
C ILE A 114 -16.47 9.90 1.47
N THR A 115 -16.37 9.55 2.76
CA THR A 115 -16.25 8.17 3.23
C THR A 115 -17.51 7.62 3.88
N LYS A 116 -18.67 8.27 3.74
CA LYS A 116 -19.90 7.89 4.47
C LYS A 116 -20.22 6.39 4.42
N PHE A 117 -20.10 5.78 3.24
CA PHE A 117 -20.27 4.33 3.08
C PHE A 117 -19.28 3.52 3.92
N LEU A 118 -17.98 3.86 3.85
CA LEU A 118 -16.95 3.23 4.68
C LEU A 118 -17.21 3.47 6.16
N TYR A 119 -17.58 4.68 6.55
CA TYR A 119 -17.91 5.01 7.93
C TYR A 119 -19.08 4.16 8.44
N ASP A 120 -20.15 4.03 7.66
CA ASP A 120 -21.32 3.21 8.02
C ASP A 120 -20.93 1.73 8.13
N PHE A 121 -20.08 1.23 7.22
CA PHE A 121 -19.48 -0.11 7.30
C PHE A 121 -18.62 -0.32 8.55
N TYR A 122 -17.78 0.65 8.91
CA TYR A 122 -16.94 0.61 10.11
C TYR A 122 -17.78 0.67 11.38
N LYS A 123 -18.81 1.52 11.43
CA LYS A 123 -19.73 1.68 12.56
C LYS A 123 -20.62 0.46 12.79
N ALA A 124 -20.96 -0.29 11.73
CA ALA A 124 -21.66 -1.56 11.83
C ALA A 124 -20.84 -2.66 12.55
N ASN A 125 -19.54 -2.42 12.80
CA ASN A 125 -18.66 -3.31 13.54
C ASN A 125 -18.33 -2.72 14.93
N PRO A 126 -18.99 -3.18 16.02
CA PRO A 126 -18.86 -2.60 17.36
C PRO A 126 -17.43 -2.60 17.93
N GLN A 127 -16.56 -3.45 17.39
CA GLN A 127 -15.17 -3.58 17.82
C GLN A 127 -14.23 -2.51 17.22
N ARG A 128 -14.69 -1.69 16.27
CA ARG A 128 -13.86 -0.68 15.59
C ARG A 128 -14.20 0.73 16.08
N LYS A 129 -13.31 1.35 16.85
CA LYS A 129 -13.44 2.73 17.35
C LYS A 129 -12.74 3.72 16.42
N GLY A 130 -13.47 4.38 15.51
CA GLY A 130 -12.95 5.45 14.65
C GLY A 130 -12.93 5.10 13.16
N LEU A 131 -12.45 6.02 12.32
CA LEU A 131 -12.28 5.82 10.89
C LEU A 131 -10.80 5.56 10.58
N LYS A 132 -10.55 4.60 9.69
CA LYS A 132 -9.22 4.36 9.12
C LYS A 132 -9.18 4.84 7.69
N SER A 133 -8.08 5.50 7.33
CA SER A 133 -7.84 5.95 5.97
C SER A 133 -6.42 5.56 5.55
N SER A 134 -6.22 4.26 5.38
CA SER A 134 -4.90 3.69 5.18
C SER A 134 -4.21 4.20 3.91
N ASP A 135 -4.93 4.16 2.78
CA ASP A 135 -4.38 4.55 1.50
C ASP A 135 -4.08 6.05 1.43
N SER A 136 -4.97 6.89 1.97
CA SER A 136 -4.75 8.34 1.97
C SER A 136 -3.58 8.75 2.86
N VAL A 137 -3.34 8.04 3.98
CA VAL A 137 -2.17 8.28 4.83
C VAL A 137 -0.89 7.87 4.11
N ALA A 138 -0.89 6.72 3.42
CA ALA A 138 0.25 6.31 2.59
C ALA A 138 0.55 7.32 1.47
N MET A 139 -0.48 7.86 0.81
CA MET A 139 -0.32 8.93 -0.17
C MET A 139 0.17 10.23 0.47
N ALA A 140 -0.29 10.59 1.67
CA ALA A 140 0.18 11.78 2.37
C ALA A 140 1.69 11.69 2.67
N CYS A 141 2.16 10.55 3.19
CA CYS A 141 3.59 10.31 3.43
C CYS A 141 4.43 10.34 2.14
N ALA A 142 3.84 9.97 0.99
CA ALA A 142 4.51 10.02 -0.30
C ALA A 142 4.61 11.45 -0.88
N ILE A 143 3.70 12.35 -0.48
CA ILE A 143 3.66 13.75 -0.97
C ILE A 143 4.41 14.69 -0.02
N ASP A 144 4.25 14.52 1.28
CA ASP A 144 4.82 15.38 2.31
C ASP A 144 5.57 14.54 3.35
N LYS A 145 6.89 14.74 3.40
CA LYS A 145 7.81 13.99 4.27
C LYS A 145 7.76 14.41 5.74
N SER A 146 7.02 15.48 6.06
CA SER A 146 6.83 15.96 7.43
C SER A 146 5.66 15.29 8.16
N VAL A 147 4.83 14.53 7.43
CA VAL A 147 3.70 13.74 7.94
C VAL A 147 4.18 12.45 8.58
#